data_AF-A0A139IDM5-F1
#
_entry.id   AF-A0A139IDM5-F1
#
_cell.length_a   1.000
_cell.length_b   1.000
_cell.length_c   1.000
_cell.angle_alpha   90.00
_cell.angle_beta   90.00
_cell.angle_gamma   90.00
#
_symmetry.space_group_name_H-M   'P 1'
#
loop_
_entity.id
_entity.type
_entity.pdbx_description
1 polymer ?
#
loop_
_entity_poly.entity_id
_entity_poly.type
_entity_poly.pdbx_seq_one_letter_code
_entity_poly.pdbx_strand_id
1 'polypeptide(L)'
;MDKGRKISVISPYPNILHNLADYTRKTFTGAQKHGYCCKACGSRLLHHTDGGKTVGVKGGAMPGLSAEMMETAVHIWIEEAVLDIPSGGVRYEGEPPGEA
;
A
#
# COMPACT_ATOMS: atom_id res chain seq x y z
N MET A 1 18.53 -5.05 -19.44
CA MET A 1 17.57 -3.94 -19.60
C MET A 1 16.22 -4.45 -19.18
N ASP A 2 15.86 -4.26 -17.91
CA ASP A 2 14.64 -4.80 -17.34
C ASP A 2 13.44 -3.96 -17.82
N LYS A 3 12.48 -4.61 -18.47
CA LYS A 3 11.28 -3.96 -18.99
C LYS A 3 10.34 -3.75 -17.81
N GLY A 4 10.52 -2.61 -17.12
CA GLY A 4 9.72 -2.20 -15.96
C GLY A 4 8.26 -2.60 -16.12
N ARG A 5 7.78 -3.43 -15.20
CA ARG A 5 6.39 -3.90 -15.16
C ARG A 5 5.49 -2.67 -15.09
N LYS A 6 4.83 -2.32 -16.19
CA LYS A 6 3.81 -1.27 -16.20
C LYS A 6 2.62 -1.73 -15.38
N ILE A 7 2.43 -1.17 -14.19
CA ILE A 7 1.15 -1.28 -13.50
C ILE A 7 0.11 -0.59 -14.37
N SER A 8 -0.82 -1.39 -14.90
CA SER A 8 -1.91 -0.91 -15.73
C SER A 8 -3.07 -0.57 -14.80
N VAL A 9 -3.32 0.72 -14.59
CA VAL A 9 -4.51 1.18 -13.87
C VAL A 9 -5.69 1.10 -14.84
N ILE A 10 -6.48 0.04 -14.74
CA ILE A 10 -7.74 -0.09 -15.48
C ILE A 10 -8.83 0.54 -14.61
N SER A 11 -9.37 1.67 -15.04
CA SER A 11 -10.46 2.36 -14.35
C SER A 11 -11.63 2.58 -15.30
N PRO A 12 -12.87 2.34 -14.86
CA PRO A 12 -14.06 2.70 -15.64
C PRO A 12 -14.26 4.22 -15.74
N TYR A 13 -13.48 5.02 -15.01
CA TYR A 13 -13.58 6.48 -15.00
C TYR A 13 -12.49 7.10 -15.91
N PRO A 14 -12.86 7.74 -17.03
CA PRO A 14 -11.91 8.21 -18.05
C PRO A 14 -10.91 9.27 -17.55
N ASN A 15 -11.19 9.92 -16.42
CA ASN A 15 -10.41 11.05 -15.91
C ASN A 15 -9.62 10.73 -14.64
N ILE A 16 -9.61 9.48 -14.17
CA ILE A 16 -8.95 9.17 -12.89
C ILE A 16 -7.44 9.47 -12.91
N LEU A 17 -6.81 9.29 -14.09
CA LEU A 17 -5.41 9.61 -14.30
C LEU A 17 -5.13 11.11 -14.16
N HIS A 18 -6.10 11.97 -14.48
CA HIS A 18 -5.93 13.42 -14.35
C HIS A 18 -5.76 13.86 -12.90
N ASN A 19 -6.25 13.08 -11.92
CA ASN A 19 -6.11 13.40 -10.49
C ASN A 19 -5.07 12.55 -9.78
N LEU A 20 -4.29 11.76 -10.52
CA LEU A 20 -3.21 10.94 -9.99
C LEU A 20 -1.86 11.62 -10.24
N ALA A 21 -1.00 11.65 -9.22
CA ALA A 21 0.41 11.94 -9.35
C ALA A 21 1.20 10.67 -9.10
N ASP A 22 2.23 10.42 -9.89
CA ASP A 22 3.21 9.37 -9.65
C ASP A 22 4.50 9.95 -9.03
N TYR A 23 5.18 9.13 -8.24
CA TYR A 23 6.53 9.43 -7.77
C TYR A 23 7.37 8.15 -7.74
N THR A 24 8.67 8.30 -7.92
CA THR A 24 9.64 7.21 -7.78
C THR A 24 10.76 7.65 -6.86
N ARG A 25 11.15 6.80 -5.91
CA ARG A 25 12.27 7.07 -5.01
C ARG A 25 13.06 5.79 -4.71
N LYS A 26 14.34 5.93 -4.35
CA LYS A 26 15.15 4.82 -3.85
C LYS A 26 14.81 4.51 -2.39
N THR A 27 14.77 3.23 -2.04
CA THR A 27 14.72 2.75 -0.65
C THR A 27 16.13 2.73 -0.05
N PHE A 28 16.22 2.54 1.26
CA PHE A 28 17.50 2.36 1.96
C PHE A 28 18.29 1.15 1.45
N THR A 29 17.59 0.13 0.94
CA THR A 29 18.17 -1.08 0.33
C THR A 29 18.55 -0.89 -1.15
N GLY A 30 18.36 0.31 -1.71
CA GLY A 30 18.70 0.64 -3.10
C GLY A 30 17.64 0.26 -4.14
N ALA A 31 16.58 -0.45 -3.74
CA ALA A 31 15.46 -0.78 -4.62
C ALA A 31 14.64 0.48 -4.99
N GLN A 32 14.03 0.46 -6.17
CA GLN A 32 13.13 1.54 -6.60
C GLN A 32 11.74 1.30 -6.01
N LYS A 33 11.19 2.29 -5.33
CA LYS A 33 9.81 2.32 -4.84
C LYS A 33 9.00 3.32 -5.65
N HIS A 34 7.97 2.82 -6.30
CA HIS A 34 7.03 3.57 -7.11
C HIS A 34 5.74 3.79 -6.31
N GLY A 35 5.20 5.00 -6.34
CA GLY A 35 3.96 5.31 -5.63
C GLY A 35 3.06 6.25 -6.39
N TYR A 36 1.79 6.23 -6.00
CA TYR A 36 0.74 7.03 -6.61
C TYR A 36 -0.06 7.75 -5.53
N CYS A 37 -0.29 9.05 -5.74
CA CYS A 37 -0.96 9.94 -4.81
C CYS A 37 -2.13 10.65 -5.48
N CYS A 38 -3.17 10.95 -4.71
CA CYS A 38 -4.25 11.82 -5.13
C CYS A 38 -3.75 13.27 -5.17
N LYS A 39 -3.86 13.95 -6.31
CA LYS A 39 -3.47 15.37 -6.47
C LYS A 39 -4.41 16.32 -5.76
N ALA A 40 -5.65 15.91 -5.50
CA ALA A 40 -6.63 16.76 -4.83
C ALA A 40 -6.41 16.84 -3.32
N CYS A 41 -6.08 15.72 -2.65
CA CYS A 41 -5.94 15.67 -1.19
C CYS A 41 -4.54 15.28 -0.69
N GLY A 42 -3.60 14.97 -1.58
CA GLY A 42 -2.23 14.57 -1.24
C GLY A 42 -2.06 13.15 -0.69
N SER A 43 -3.15 12.40 -0.49
CA SER A 43 -3.08 11.05 0.06
C SER A 43 -2.37 10.07 -0.89
N ARG A 44 -1.38 9.33 -0.36
CA ARG A 44 -0.79 8.17 -1.07
C ARG A 44 -1.82 7.06 -1.15
N LEU A 45 -2.17 6.64 -2.37
CA LEU A 45 -3.16 5.61 -2.63
C LEU A 45 -2.54 4.23 -2.69
N LEU A 46 -1.43 4.08 -3.39
CA LEU A 46 -0.71 2.81 -3.47
C LEU A 46 0.78 2.99 -3.72
N HIS A 47 1.56 1.97 -3.42
CA HIS A 47 2.97 1.89 -3.78
C HIS A 47 3.44 0.45 -3.94
N HIS A 48 4.47 0.26 -4.76
CA HIS A 48 5.17 -1.02 -4.92
C HIS A 48 6.67 -0.79 -5.00
N THR A 49 7.43 -1.86 -4.79
CA THR A 49 8.89 -1.87 -4.94
C THR A 49 9.24 -2.79 -6.11
N ASP A 50 10.25 -2.43 -6.90
CA ASP A 50 10.76 -3.28 -7.96
C ASP A 50 11.21 -4.65 -7.41
N GLY A 51 10.87 -5.73 -8.12
CA GLY A 51 11.09 -7.11 -7.65
C GLY A 51 10.14 -7.57 -6.53
N GLY A 52 9.34 -6.67 -5.96
CA GLY A 52 8.33 -6.99 -4.95
C GLY A 52 7.17 -7.81 -5.51
N LYS A 53 6.62 -8.71 -4.69
CA LYS A 53 5.45 -9.54 -5.03
C LYS A 53 4.11 -8.92 -4.59
N THR A 54 4.17 -7.87 -3.77
CA THR A 54 3.02 -7.25 -3.12
C THR A 54 2.93 -5.77 -3.48
N VAL A 55 1.73 -5.20 -3.32
CA VAL A 55 1.46 -3.77 -3.45
C VAL A 55 0.86 -3.27 -2.15
N GLY A 56 1.40 -2.17 -1.62
CA GLY A 56 0.83 -1.52 -0.45
C GLY A 56 -0.25 -0.55 -0.88
N VAL A 57 -1.48 -0.76 -0.42
CA VAL A 57 -2.65 0.10 -0.72
C VAL A 57 -3.07 0.83 0.55
N LYS A 58 -3.51 2.09 0.42
CA LYS A 58 -4.10 2.84 1.54
C LYS A 58 -5.49 2.26 1.85
N GLY A 59 -5.61 1.53 2.95
CA GLY A 59 -6.85 0.86 3.35
C GLY A 59 -8.08 1.78 3.37
N GLY A 60 -7.95 3.01 3.89
CA GLY A 60 -9.04 4.00 3.89
C GLY A 60 -9.51 4.47 2.50
N ALA A 61 -8.79 4.13 1.43
CA ALA A 61 -9.22 4.37 0.05
C ALA A 61 -9.90 3.14 -0.58
N MET A 62 -10.17 2.08 0.18
CA MET A 62 -10.84 0.85 -0.28
C MET A 62 -12.26 0.76 0.31
N PRO A 63 -13.32 1.12 -0.43
CA PRO A 63 -14.70 1.07 0.04
C PRO A 63 -15.19 -0.33 0.44
N GLY A 64 -14.51 -1.38 -0.03
CA GLY A 64 -14.85 -2.78 0.27
C GLY A 64 -14.03 -3.42 1.39
N LEU A 65 -13.18 -2.67 2.09
CA LEU A 65 -12.44 -3.21 3.22
C LEU A 65 -13.37 -3.37 4.42
N SER A 66 -13.64 -4.61 4.83
CA SER A 66 -14.51 -4.92 5.97
C SER A 66 -13.72 -5.27 7.23
N ALA A 67 -14.38 -5.17 8.39
CA ALA A 67 -13.81 -5.62 9.66
C ALA A 67 -13.47 -7.12 9.64
N GLU A 68 -14.33 -7.94 9.03
CA GLU A 68 -14.11 -9.37 8.83
C GLU A 68 -12.82 -9.67 8.03
N MET A 69 -12.54 -8.90 6.97
CA MET A 69 -11.28 -9.03 6.23
C MET A 69 -10.07 -8.72 7.12
N MET A 70 -10.21 -7.75 8.03
CA MET A 70 -9.15 -7.35 8.95
C MET A 70 -8.90 -8.40 10.06
N GLU A 71 -9.85 -9.26 10.39
CA GLU A 71 -9.66 -10.33 11.39
C GLU A 71 -8.58 -11.34 10.98
N THR A 72 -8.51 -11.64 9.68
CA THR A 72 -7.52 -12.57 9.11
C THR A 72 -6.20 -11.91 8.68
N ALA A 73 -6.12 -10.58 8.78
CA ALA A 73 -4.95 -9.82 8.36
C ALA A 73 -3.81 -9.89 9.39
N VAL A 74 -2.59 -9.61 8.91
CA VAL A 74 -1.44 -9.36 9.79
C VAL A 74 -1.41 -7.87 10.14
N HIS A 75 -1.43 -7.57 11.43
CA HIS A 75 -1.40 -6.22 11.98
C HIS A 75 0.00 -5.92 12.50
N ILE A 76 0.61 -4.88 11.95
CA ILE A 76 1.96 -4.42 12.29
C ILE A 76 1.88 -3.03 12.90
N TRP A 77 2.90 -2.64 13.67
CA TRP A 77 2.94 -1.33 14.36
C TRP A 77 1.77 -1.13 15.33
N ILE A 78 1.38 -2.18 16.05
CA ILE A 78 0.15 -2.17 16.88
C ILE A 78 0.23 -1.26 18.11
N GLU A 79 1.41 -0.88 18.57
CA GLU A 79 1.58 0.04 19.71
C GLU A 79 1.04 1.44 19.41
N GLU A 80 1.03 1.83 18.13
CA GLU A 80 0.58 3.14 17.62
C GLU A 80 -0.77 3.02 16.90
N ALA A 81 -1.53 1.95 17.16
CA ALA A 81 -2.77 1.68 16.45
C ALA A 81 -3.83 2.77 16.72
N VAL A 82 -4.28 3.42 15.65
CA VAL A 82 -5.35 4.44 15.68
C VAL A 82 -6.74 3.86 15.39
N LEU A 83 -6.82 2.56 15.17
CA LEU A 83 -8.04 1.80 14.94
C LEU A 83 -8.02 0.54 15.81
N ASP A 84 -9.21 0.04 16.16
CA ASP A 84 -9.34 -1.21 16.89
C ASP A 84 -8.73 -2.37 16.09
N ILE A 85 -7.89 -3.17 16.76
CA ILE A 85 -7.28 -4.36 16.17
C ILE A 85 -8.14 -5.57 16.54
N PRO A 86 -8.69 -6.33 15.57
CA PRO A 86 -9.53 -7.47 15.85
C PRO A 86 -8.83 -8.53 16.70
N SER A 87 -9.55 -9.14 17.65
CA SER A 87 -9.05 -10.22 18.50
C SER A 87 -8.74 -11.47 17.67
N GLY A 88 -7.55 -12.06 17.83
CA GLY A 88 -7.17 -13.31 17.16
C GLY A 88 -6.37 -13.15 15.86
N GLY A 89 -6.26 -11.93 15.31
CA GLY A 89 -5.36 -11.65 14.18
C GLY A 89 -3.88 -11.78 14.56
N VAL A 90 -3.01 -12.01 13.57
CA VAL A 90 -1.55 -12.01 13.77
C VAL A 90 -1.10 -10.58 14.02
N ARG A 91 -0.23 -10.38 15.03
CA ARG A 91 0.09 -9.07 15.58
C ARG A 91 1.59 -8.92 15.81
N TYR A 92 2.13 -7.77 15.41
CA TYR A 92 3.51 -7.38 15.66
C TYR A 92 3.57 -5.93 16.15
N GLU A 93 4.38 -5.67 17.19
CA GLU A 93 4.64 -4.32 17.70
C GLU A 93 5.33 -3.42 16.67
N GLY A 94 6.08 -4.01 15.71
CA GLY A 94 6.72 -3.30 14.62
C GLY A 94 6.78 -4.13 13.33
N GLU A 95 7.92 -4.11 12.65
CA GLU A 95 8.19 -4.92 11.45
C GLU A 95 8.08 -6.43 11.75
N PRO A 96 7.41 -7.24 10.89
CA PRO A 96 7.38 -8.68 11.03
C PRO A 96 8.78 -9.33 10.95
N PRO A 97 9.06 -10.41 11.71
CA PRO A 97 10.30 -11.16 11.57
C PRO A 97 10.43 -11.77 10.16
N GLY A 98 11.57 -11.54 9.49
CA GLY A 98 11.90 -12.18 8.20
C GLY A 98 11.48 -11.39 6.95
N GLU A 99 10.97 -10.16 7.08
CA GLU A 99 10.62 -9.29 5.95
C GLU A 99 11.60 -8.11 5.71
N ALA A 100 12.77 -8.12 6.37
CA ALA A 100 13.81 -7.08 6.25
C ALA A 100 14.61 -7.12 4.93
#